data_AF-A0A7J6V8B6-F1
#
_entry.id   AF-A0A7J6V8B6-F1
#
_cell.length_a   1.000
_cell.length_b   1.000
_cell.length_c   1.000
_cell.angle_alpha   90.00
_cell.angle_beta   90.00
_cell.angle_gamma   90.00
#
_symmetry.space_group_name_H-M   'P 1'
#
loop_
_entity.id
_entity.type
_entity.pdbx_description
1 polymer ?
#
loop_
_entity_poly.entity_id
_entity_poly.type
_entity_poly.pdbx_seq_one_letter_code
_entity_poly.pdbx_strand_id
1 'polypeptide(L)'
;MVTPSRVGNLEGLGCDRAFCWAYWREQGVFSSDSHPLCRHENIKPISEYIVTRIPSLTHQSNRFEQDITERSIQQMGKTLQNVILDWILKLNNREIDRTRMPLNHAESITSASYICCDCYDKLVSFLLYWFRIATPTYRLPPDVSAREDCWYGYACRTQHHSEEHARKRNHVCRPTRGS
;
A
#
# COMPACT_ATOMS: atom_id res chain seq x y z
N MET A 1 -40.11 -4.90 -20.41
CA MET A 1 -39.98 -4.21 -19.12
C MET A 1 -38.64 -4.62 -18.53
N VAL A 2 -37.64 -3.75 -18.60
CA VAL A 2 -36.32 -3.98 -18.00
C VAL A 2 -36.43 -3.56 -16.53
N THR A 3 -36.23 -4.50 -15.61
CA THR A 3 -36.12 -4.20 -14.18
C THR A 3 -34.91 -3.28 -13.95
N PRO A 4 -35.04 -2.19 -13.18
CA PRO A 4 -33.88 -1.38 -12.84
C PRO A 4 -32.95 -2.21 -11.95
N SER A 5 -31.72 -2.40 -12.43
CA SER A 5 -30.63 -3.03 -11.68
C SER A 5 -30.43 -2.32 -10.34
N ARG A 6 -30.43 -3.06 -9.24
CA ARG A 6 -30.05 -2.56 -7.90
C ARG A 6 -28.54 -2.32 -7.82
N VAL A 7 -27.99 -1.41 -8.61
CA VAL A 7 -26.60 -0.98 -8.38
C VAL A 7 -26.64 0.12 -7.34
N GLY A 8 -26.68 -0.29 -6.07
CA GLY A 8 -26.47 0.61 -4.95
C GLY A 8 -25.06 1.21 -4.98
N ASN A 9 -24.83 2.24 -4.16
CA ASN A 9 -23.48 2.76 -3.94
C ASN A 9 -22.55 1.61 -3.50
N LEU A 10 -21.35 1.55 -4.08
CA LEU A 10 -20.30 0.63 -3.64
C LEU A 10 -19.60 1.24 -2.43
N GLU A 11 -19.44 0.48 -1.35
CA GLU A 11 -18.64 0.91 -0.21
C GLU A 11 -17.20 0.39 -0.37
N GLY A 12 -16.22 1.28 -0.24
CA GLY A 12 -14.82 0.91 -0.36
C GLY A 12 -14.33 0.15 0.85
N LEU A 13 -13.96 -1.12 0.67
CA LEU A 13 -13.48 -2.01 1.73
C LEU A 13 -12.07 -1.57 2.18
N GLY A 14 -11.99 -0.66 3.15
CA GLY A 14 -10.72 -0.07 3.59
C GLY A 14 -10.85 1.36 4.09
N CYS A 15 -11.94 2.06 3.76
CA CYS A 15 -12.22 3.40 4.27
C CYS A 15 -13.69 3.69 4.58
N ASP A 16 -14.62 2.76 4.31
CA ASP A 16 -16.07 2.90 4.53
C ASP A 16 -16.69 4.12 3.84
N ARG A 17 -16.00 4.65 2.83
CA ARG A 17 -16.54 5.74 1.99
C ARG A 17 -17.48 5.15 0.95
N ALA A 18 -18.57 5.85 0.68
CA ALA A 18 -19.49 5.52 -0.39
C ALA A 18 -18.96 6.00 -1.75
N PHE A 19 -18.99 5.12 -2.74
CA PHE A 19 -18.61 5.37 -4.13
C PHE A 19 -19.81 5.09 -5.04
N CYS A 20 -20.38 6.16 -5.57
CA CYS A 20 -21.56 6.12 -6.43
C CYS A 20 -21.20 6.06 -7.94
N TRP A 21 -19.92 5.98 -8.29
CA TRP A 21 -19.45 5.95 -9.69
C TRP A 21 -20.16 4.86 -10.50
N ALA A 22 -20.27 3.64 -9.97
CA ALA A 22 -20.91 2.53 -10.68
C ALA A 22 -22.41 2.81 -10.93
N TYR A 23 -23.10 3.38 -9.94
CA TYR A 23 -24.49 3.81 -10.06
C TYR A 23 -24.65 4.88 -11.15
N TRP A 24 -23.86 5.95 -11.13
CA TRP A 24 -23.97 7.04 -12.10
C TRP A 24 -23.58 6.62 -13.53
N ARG A 25 -22.61 5.71 -13.67
CA ARG A 25 -22.23 5.16 -14.97
C ARG A 25 -23.38 4.42 -15.64
N GLU A 26 -24.16 3.64 -14.88
CA GLU A 26 -25.37 2.99 -15.41
C GLU A 26 -26.47 3.98 -15.80
N GLN A 27 -26.54 5.13 -15.13
CA GLN A 27 -27.44 6.22 -15.49
C GLN A 27 -26.94 7.10 -16.66
N GLY A 28 -25.80 6.73 -17.28
CA GLY A 28 -25.21 7.51 -18.38
C GLY A 28 -24.60 8.84 -17.94
N VAL A 29 -24.36 9.03 -16.64
CA VAL A 29 -23.75 10.24 -16.07
C VAL A 29 -22.26 9.99 -15.87
N PHE A 30 -21.45 10.48 -16.82
CA PHE A 30 -20.00 10.27 -16.86
C PHE A 30 -19.20 11.37 -16.15
N SER A 31 -19.84 12.48 -15.81
CA SER A 31 -19.26 13.58 -15.06
C SER A 31 -20.39 14.38 -14.42
N SER A 32 -20.29 14.62 -13.12
CA SER A 32 -21.12 15.61 -12.45
C SER A 32 -20.29 16.23 -11.34
N ASP A 33 -19.97 17.51 -11.50
CA ASP A 33 -19.51 18.40 -10.43
C ASP A 33 -20.66 18.73 -9.44
N SER A 34 -21.84 18.11 -9.63
CA SER A 34 -23.10 18.48 -8.97
C SER A 34 -23.45 17.62 -7.75
N HIS A 35 -22.63 16.63 -7.40
CA HIS A 35 -22.85 15.77 -6.23
C HIS A 35 -21.64 15.76 -5.29
N PRO A 36 -21.59 16.67 -4.29
CA PRO A 36 -20.47 16.81 -3.34
C PRO A 36 -20.17 15.55 -2.52
N LEU A 37 -21.14 14.64 -2.41
CA LEU A 37 -21.04 13.40 -1.62
C LEU A 37 -20.36 12.26 -2.40
N CYS A 38 -20.18 12.44 -3.70
CA CYS A 38 -19.76 11.41 -4.63
C CYS A 38 -18.35 11.70 -5.13
N ARG A 39 -17.33 10.97 -4.62
CA ARG A 39 -15.97 11.11 -5.16
C ARG A 39 -15.88 10.45 -6.53
N HIS A 40 -15.29 11.18 -7.48
CA HIS A 40 -14.89 10.70 -8.81
C HIS A 40 -13.71 9.71 -8.78
N GLU A 41 -13.18 9.38 -7.61
CA GLU A 41 -12.14 8.37 -7.48
C GLU A 41 -12.67 7.01 -7.93
N ASN A 42 -12.06 6.46 -8.98
CA ASN A 42 -12.41 5.14 -9.50
C ASN A 42 -12.05 4.07 -8.47
N ILE A 43 -13.07 3.54 -7.80
CA ILE A 43 -13.00 2.29 -7.05
C ILE A 43 -12.94 1.13 -8.04
N LYS A 44 -12.03 0.19 -7.83
CA LYS A 44 -11.90 -1.04 -8.63
C LYS A 44 -11.35 -2.16 -7.74
N PRO A 45 -11.43 -3.44 -8.14
CA PRO A 45 -10.86 -4.50 -7.34
C PRO A 45 -9.34 -4.37 -7.28
N ILE A 46 -8.75 -4.76 -6.15
CA ILE A 46 -7.29 -4.70 -5.92
C ILE A 46 -6.49 -5.33 -7.07
N SER A 47 -6.98 -6.43 -7.65
CA SER A 47 -6.34 -7.13 -8.78
C SER A 47 -6.23 -6.30 -10.07
N GLU A 48 -7.05 -5.26 -10.24
CA GLU A 48 -7.06 -4.42 -11.46
C GLU A 48 -6.19 -3.16 -11.33
N TYR A 49 -5.54 -2.95 -10.19
CA TYR A 49 -4.60 -1.86 -10.03
C TYR A 49 -3.24 -2.17 -10.69
N ILE A 50 -2.67 -1.13 -11.30
CA ILE A 50 -1.32 -1.14 -11.85
C ILE A 50 -0.50 -0.15 -11.03
N VAL A 51 0.61 -0.62 -10.47
CA VAL A 51 1.57 0.20 -9.74
C VAL A 51 2.83 0.39 -10.59
N THR A 52 3.14 1.65 -10.89
CA THR A 52 4.32 2.03 -11.69
C THR A 52 5.43 2.62 -10.85
N ARG A 53 5.12 3.09 -9.64
CA ARG A 53 6.06 3.72 -8.71
C ARG A 53 5.72 3.35 -7.26
N ILE A 54 6.73 3.39 -6.39
CA ILE A 54 6.52 3.21 -4.95
C ILE A 54 5.67 4.39 -4.43
N PRO A 55 4.55 4.15 -3.72
CA PRO A 55 3.76 5.22 -3.12
C PRO A 55 4.57 6.02 -2.11
N SER A 56 4.35 7.34 -2.05
CA SER A 56 5.12 8.27 -1.22
C SER A 56 5.01 8.02 0.29
N LEU A 57 3.94 7.35 0.74
CA LEU A 57 3.71 6.94 2.13
C LEU A 57 4.45 5.66 2.54
N THR A 58 5.11 4.98 1.60
CA THR A 58 5.88 3.76 1.89
C THR A 58 7.01 4.06 2.87
N HIS A 59 7.23 3.18 3.85
CA HIS A 59 8.25 3.33 4.89
C HIS A 59 8.18 4.65 5.65
N GLN A 60 6.96 5.08 6.02
CA GLN A 60 6.72 6.37 6.70
C GLN A 60 7.29 7.57 5.92
N SER A 61 7.22 7.53 4.59
CA SER A 61 7.78 8.57 3.72
C SER A 61 9.31 8.76 3.85
N ASN A 62 10.02 7.77 4.36
CA ASN A 62 11.48 7.77 4.38
C ASN A 62 12.04 7.48 2.98
N ARG A 63 12.53 8.52 2.31
CA ARG A 63 13.02 8.44 0.93
C ARG A 63 14.22 7.50 0.76
N PHE A 64 15.07 7.35 1.78
CA PHE A 64 16.20 6.42 1.73
C PHE A 64 15.71 4.97 1.74
N GLU A 65 14.72 4.63 2.56
CA GLU A 65 14.16 3.27 2.57
C GLU A 65 13.36 2.96 1.30
N GLN A 66 12.71 3.97 0.71
CA GLN A 66 12.04 3.83 -0.59
C GLN A 66 13.05 3.54 -1.71
N ASP A 67 14.13 4.32 -1.80
CA ASP A 67 15.23 4.10 -2.74
C ASP A 67 15.85 2.69 -2.58
N ILE A 68 16.13 2.29 -1.34
CA ILE A 68 16.68 0.95 -1.06
C ILE A 68 15.71 -0.14 -1.52
N THR A 69 14.41 0.06 -1.32
CA THR A 69 13.39 -0.90 -1.76
C THR A 69 13.36 -1.01 -3.27
N GLU A 70 13.38 0.12 -3.97
CA GLU A 70 13.41 0.16 -5.43
C GLU A 70 14.67 -0.54 -5.98
N ARG A 71 15.86 -0.20 -5.45
CA ARG A 71 17.12 -0.86 -5.83
C ARG A 71 17.12 -2.35 -5.52
N SER A 72 16.53 -2.77 -4.40
CA SER A 72 16.40 -4.20 -4.05
C SER A 72 15.53 -4.95 -5.07
N ILE A 73 14.41 -4.35 -5.49
CA ILE A 73 13.52 -4.93 -6.50
C ILE A 73 14.24 -5.08 -7.84
N GLN A 74 14.98 -4.04 -8.25
CA GLN A 74 15.79 -4.04 -9.48
C GLN A 74 16.90 -5.09 -9.44
N GLN A 75 17.64 -5.21 -8.33
CA GLN A 75 18.70 -6.21 -8.14
C GLN A 75 18.16 -7.64 -8.21
N MET A 76 16.90 -7.86 -7.83
CA MET A 76 16.20 -9.14 -7.98
C MET A 76 15.67 -9.39 -9.39
N GLY A 77 15.82 -8.45 -10.34
CA GLY A 77 15.31 -8.55 -11.70
C GLY A 77 13.78 -8.55 -11.80
N LYS A 78 13.08 -7.99 -10.80
CA LYS A 78 11.61 -7.92 -10.76
C LYS A 78 11.12 -6.52 -11.09
N THR A 79 9.88 -6.44 -11.59
CA THR A 79 9.14 -5.18 -11.64
C THR A 79 8.41 -4.95 -10.31
N LEU A 80 8.11 -3.69 -10.00
CA LEU A 80 7.31 -3.36 -8.82
C LEU A 80 5.93 -4.03 -8.87
N GLN A 81 5.27 -4.04 -10.03
CA GLN A 81 4.00 -4.73 -10.23
C GLN A 81 4.08 -6.22 -9.87
N ASN A 82 5.10 -6.93 -10.34
CA ASN A 82 5.25 -8.36 -10.05
C ASN A 82 5.48 -8.61 -8.56
N VAL A 83 6.25 -7.77 -7.89
CA VAL A 83 6.40 -7.84 -6.43
C VAL A 83 5.05 -7.62 -5.75
N ILE A 84 4.28 -6.61 -6.13
CA ILE A 84 2.97 -6.37 -5.52
C ILE A 84 1.99 -7.53 -5.77
N LEU A 85 1.99 -8.12 -6.97
CA LEU A 85 1.17 -9.31 -7.26
C LEU A 85 1.57 -10.50 -6.38
N ASP A 86 2.86 -10.80 -6.25
CA ASP A 86 3.36 -11.85 -5.35
C ASP A 86 2.90 -11.62 -3.90
N TRP A 87 2.95 -10.36 -3.44
CA TRP A 87 2.58 -9.99 -2.08
C TRP A 87 1.06 -9.93 -1.85
N ILE A 88 0.27 -9.64 -2.87
CA ILE A 88 -1.19 -9.80 -2.84
C ILE A 88 -1.57 -11.29 -2.73
N LEU A 89 -0.86 -12.19 -3.41
CA LEU A 89 -1.08 -13.63 -3.25
C LEU A 89 -0.80 -14.08 -1.80
N LYS A 90 0.31 -13.62 -1.22
CA LYS A 90 0.62 -13.85 0.19
C LYS A 90 -0.43 -13.28 1.14
N LEU A 91 -0.97 -12.10 0.83
CA LEU A 91 -2.08 -11.50 1.57
C LEU A 91 -3.33 -12.40 1.54
N ASN A 92 -3.74 -12.87 0.37
CA ASN A 92 -4.89 -13.76 0.20
C ASN A 92 -4.71 -15.08 0.97
N ASN A 93 -3.48 -15.62 0.98
CA ASN A 93 -3.13 -16.85 1.70
C ASN A 93 -2.96 -16.65 3.21
N ARG A 94 -3.13 -15.43 3.72
CA ARG A 94 -2.91 -15.07 5.14
C ARG A 94 -1.48 -15.35 5.63
N GLU A 95 -0.49 -15.21 4.75
CA GLU A 95 0.94 -15.37 5.06
C GLU A 95 1.59 -14.09 5.63
N ILE A 96 0.80 -13.03 5.82
CA ILE A 96 1.25 -11.71 6.27
C ILE A 96 0.47 -11.32 7.52
N ASP A 97 1.15 -10.79 8.54
CA ASP A 97 0.48 -10.24 9.72
C ASP A 97 -0.14 -8.86 9.40
N ARG A 98 -1.46 -8.80 9.52
CA ARG A 98 -2.32 -7.69 9.08
C ARG A 98 -2.69 -6.73 10.20
N THR A 99 -2.24 -6.98 11.43
CA THR A 99 -2.61 -6.19 12.62
C THR A 99 -2.31 -4.69 12.48
N ARG A 100 -1.33 -4.34 11.65
CA ARG A 100 -0.89 -2.96 11.40
C ARG A 100 -1.25 -2.43 10.01
N MET A 101 -2.15 -3.12 9.30
CA MET A 101 -2.63 -2.65 8.00
C MET A 101 -3.44 -1.34 8.22
N PRO A 102 -3.08 -0.23 7.56
CA PRO A 102 -3.73 1.07 7.77
C PRO A 102 -5.04 1.20 6.96
N LEU A 103 -5.87 0.16 6.98
CA LEU A 103 -7.14 0.05 6.26
C LEU A 103 -8.22 -0.53 7.17
N ASN A 104 -9.46 -0.07 7.00
CA ASN A 104 -10.62 -0.65 7.67
C ASN A 104 -10.88 -2.07 7.15
N HIS A 105 -11.53 -2.91 7.98
CA HIS A 105 -11.84 -4.30 7.67
C HIS A 105 -10.63 -5.10 7.16
N ALA A 106 -9.46 -4.81 7.74
CA ALA A 106 -8.18 -5.35 7.29
C ALA A 106 -8.24 -6.87 7.08
N GLU A 107 -8.92 -7.63 7.94
CA GLU A 107 -9.04 -9.09 7.87
C GLU A 107 -9.87 -9.63 6.68
N SER A 108 -10.80 -8.86 6.14
CA SER A 108 -11.65 -9.27 5.01
C SER A 108 -11.12 -8.83 3.65
N ILE A 109 -10.07 -8.01 3.60
CA ILE A 109 -9.49 -7.54 2.33
C ILE A 109 -8.89 -8.73 1.57
N THR A 110 -9.18 -8.83 0.29
CA THR A 110 -8.58 -9.81 -0.64
C THR A 110 -8.30 -9.12 -1.97
N SER A 111 -7.64 -9.79 -2.91
CA SER A 111 -7.44 -9.26 -4.27
C SER A 111 -8.73 -8.87 -5.00
N ALA A 112 -9.88 -9.46 -4.65
CA ALA A 112 -11.18 -9.15 -5.23
C ALA A 112 -11.89 -7.97 -4.55
N SER A 113 -11.38 -7.48 -3.42
CA SER A 113 -11.99 -6.38 -2.69
C SER A 113 -11.86 -5.07 -3.46
N TYR A 114 -12.97 -4.34 -3.52
CA TYR A 114 -13.06 -3.03 -4.15
C TYR A 114 -12.57 -1.96 -3.19
N ILE A 115 -11.53 -1.23 -3.58
CA ILE A 115 -10.93 -0.15 -2.78
C ILE A 115 -10.64 1.07 -3.67
N CYS A 116 -10.52 2.27 -3.08
CA CYS A 116 -10.10 3.46 -3.84
C CYS A 116 -8.58 3.54 -4.01
N CYS A 117 -8.10 4.49 -4.82
CA CYS A 117 -6.67 4.70 -5.06
C CYS A 117 -5.89 4.98 -3.77
N ASP A 118 -6.41 5.81 -2.86
CA ASP A 118 -5.75 6.11 -1.58
C ASP A 118 -5.58 4.87 -0.72
N CYS A 119 -6.62 4.02 -0.67
CA CYS A 119 -6.56 2.75 0.04
C CYS A 119 -5.58 1.78 -0.64
N TYR A 120 -5.51 1.79 -1.96
CA TYR A 120 -4.56 0.96 -2.70
C TYR A 120 -3.12 1.39 -2.45
N ASP A 121 -2.81 2.68 -2.43
CA ASP A 121 -1.47 3.16 -2.08
C ASP A 121 -1.07 2.73 -0.66
N LYS A 122 -1.99 2.85 0.30
CA LYS A 122 -1.81 2.35 1.68
C LYS A 122 -1.54 0.84 1.72
N LEU A 123 -2.29 0.06 0.95
CA LEU A 123 -2.08 -1.38 0.82
C LEU A 123 -0.69 -1.68 0.27
N VAL A 124 -0.31 -1.06 -0.85
CA VAL A 124 0.99 -1.24 -1.48
C VAL A 124 2.13 -0.88 -0.53
N SER A 125 2.04 0.25 0.17
CA SER A 125 3.02 0.63 1.19
C SER A 125 3.16 -0.39 2.31
N PHE A 126 2.04 -0.95 2.77
CA PHE A 126 2.02 -2.02 3.76
C PHE A 126 2.67 -3.31 3.24
N LEU A 127 2.37 -3.71 2.00
CA LEU A 127 2.97 -4.89 1.36
C LEU A 127 4.48 -4.72 1.15
N LEU A 128 4.93 -3.52 0.75
CA LEU A 128 6.35 -3.22 0.55
C LEU A 128 7.15 -3.23 1.86
N TYR A 129 6.53 -2.86 2.99
CA TYR A 129 7.13 -3.05 4.31
C TYR A 129 7.43 -4.53 4.57
N TRP A 130 6.44 -5.41 4.37
CA TRP A 130 6.63 -6.83 4.58
C TRP A 130 7.59 -7.47 3.57
N PHE A 131 7.56 -7.01 2.32
CA PHE A 131 8.59 -7.35 1.32
C PHE A 131 9.98 -7.09 1.85
N ARG A 132 10.24 -5.88 2.37
CA ARG A 132 11.54 -5.52 2.91
C ARG A 132 11.91 -6.31 4.15
N ILE A 133 10.97 -6.60 5.06
CA ILE A 133 11.19 -7.45 6.24
C ILE A 133 11.56 -8.88 5.84
N ALA A 134 10.92 -9.43 4.80
CA ALA A 134 11.20 -10.78 4.31
C ALA A 134 12.41 -10.85 3.36
N THR A 135 12.95 -9.70 2.93
CA THR A 135 14.10 -9.66 2.01
C THR A 135 15.37 -9.95 2.78
N PRO A 136 16.09 -11.04 2.46
CA PRO A 136 17.35 -11.35 3.13
C PRO A 136 18.44 -10.33 2.76
N THR A 137 19.39 -10.12 3.66
CA THR A 137 20.43 -9.08 3.54
C THR A 137 21.25 -9.16 2.26
N TYR A 138 21.53 -10.37 1.76
CA TYR A 138 22.28 -10.57 0.50
C TYR A 138 21.54 -10.11 -0.76
N ARG A 139 20.22 -9.86 -0.67
CA ARG A 139 19.41 -9.29 -1.76
C ARG A 139 19.22 -7.77 -1.64
N LEU A 140 19.74 -7.17 -0.57
CA LEU A 140 19.79 -5.72 -0.42
C LEU A 140 21.00 -5.16 -1.18
N PRO A 141 20.95 -3.88 -1.54
CA PRO A 141 22.13 -3.21 -2.09
C PRO A 141 23.32 -3.32 -1.10
N PRO A 142 24.54 -3.63 -1.60
CA PRO A 142 25.69 -3.87 -0.73
C PRO A 142 26.01 -2.70 0.21
N ASP A 143 25.83 -1.47 -0.26
CA ASP A 143 26.08 -0.22 0.48
C ASP A 143 25.17 -0.01 1.69
N VAL A 144 24.05 -0.72 1.78
CA VAL A 144 23.07 -0.57 2.87
C VAL A 144 22.93 -1.82 3.74
N SER A 145 23.52 -2.94 3.32
CA SER A 145 23.47 -4.23 4.01
C SER A 145 24.07 -4.20 5.42
N ALA A 146 25.00 -3.29 5.69
CA ALA A 146 25.67 -3.13 6.97
C ALA A 146 24.98 -2.12 7.92
N ARG A 147 23.86 -1.53 7.52
CA ARG A 147 23.12 -0.58 8.38
C ARG A 147 22.55 -1.31 9.59
N GLU A 148 22.86 -0.80 10.78
CA GLU A 148 22.23 -1.27 12.01
C GLU A 148 20.77 -0.82 12.10
N ASP A 149 19.94 -1.65 12.70
CA ASP A 149 18.55 -1.31 13.01
C ASP A 149 18.46 -0.08 13.91
N CYS A 150 17.50 0.80 13.61
CA CYS A 150 17.10 1.86 14.51
C CYS A 150 16.34 1.26 15.70
N TRP A 151 16.65 1.70 16.92
CA TRP A 151 15.95 1.22 18.12
C TRP A 151 14.44 1.47 18.10
N TYR A 152 14.00 2.55 17.44
CA TYR A 152 12.58 2.87 17.28
C TYR A 152 11.98 2.27 15.99
N GLY A 153 12.78 1.57 15.18
CA GLY A 153 12.38 0.92 13.95
C GLY A 153 11.52 1.80 13.05
N TYR A 154 10.43 1.23 12.51
CA TYR A 154 9.47 1.95 11.68
C TYR A 154 8.81 3.15 12.40
N ALA A 155 8.82 3.21 13.73
CA ALA A 155 8.16 4.26 14.52
C ALA A 155 9.10 5.44 14.83
N CYS A 156 10.35 5.40 14.36
CA CYS A 156 11.32 6.46 14.60
C CYS A 156 10.86 7.80 14.03
N ARG A 157 10.60 8.80 14.88
CA ARG A 157 10.26 10.15 14.40
C ARG A 157 11.46 10.91 13.84
N THR A 158 12.67 10.61 14.34
CA THR A 158 13.92 11.25 13.91
C THR A 158 14.23 11.01 12.44
N GLN A 159 13.71 9.91 11.85
CA GLN A 159 13.89 9.63 10.43
C GLN A 159 13.29 10.72 9.50
N HIS A 160 12.36 11.55 10.01
CA HIS A 160 11.76 12.65 9.24
C HIS A 160 12.49 13.99 9.36
N HIS A 161 13.35 14.14 10.38
CA HIS A 161 13.98 15.42 10.72
C HIS A 161 15.50 15.38 10.58
N SER A 162 16.10 14.19 10.42
CA SER A 162 17.54 14.02 10.23
C SER A 162 17.78 13.05 9.09
N GLU A 163 18.17 13.60 7.93
CA GLU A 163 18.55 12.81 6.77
C GLU A 163 19.77 11.91 7.06
N GLU A 164 20.72 12.40 7.87
CA GLU A 164 21.86 11.61 8.31
C GLU A 164 21.40 10.37 9.10
N HIS A 165 20.47 10.53 10.04
CA HIS A 165 19.91 9.42 10.80
C HIS A 165 19.17 8.43 9.90
N ALA A 166 18.31 8.94 9.01
CA ALA A 166 17.56 8.13 8.04
C ALA A 166 18.49 7.31 7.14
N ARG A 167 19.59 7.91 6.68
CA ARG A 167 20.60 7.22 5.86
C ARG A 167 21.36 6.16 6.65
N LYS A 168 21.79 6.47 7.89
CA LYS A 168 22.69 5.62 8.68
C LYS A 168 22.03 4.39 9.31
N ARG A 169 20.75 4.46 9.66
CA ARG A 169 20.03 3.41 10.40
C ARG A 169 18.96 2.77 9.55
N ASN A 170 18.78 1.44 9.64
CA ASN A 170 17.64 0.76 9.03
C ASN A 170 16.36 1.08 9.83
N HIS A 171 15.33 1.56 9.15
CA HIS A 171 14.00 1.82 9.76
C HIS A 171 12.96 0.77 9.35
N VAL A 172 13.29 -0.14 8.42
CA VAL A 172 12.42 -1.27 8.09
C VAL A 172 12.74 -2.44 9.03
N CYS A 173 12.45 -2.23 10.31
CA CYS A 173 12.66 -3.18 11.40
C CYS A 173 11.66 -2.92 12.54
N ARG A 174 11.51 -3.89 13.44
CA ARG A 174 10.65 -3.77 14.61
C ARG A 174 11.34 -2.91 15.68
N PRO A 175 10.62 -2.02 16.38
CA PRO A 175 11.15 -1.28 17.53
C PRO A 175 11.65 -2.24 18.62
N THR A 176 12.80 -1.93 19.19
CA THR A 176 13.41 -2.65 20.32
C THR A 176 13.42 -1.82 21.61
N ARG A 177 13.04 -0.53 21.55
CA ARG A 177 12.86 0.37 22.70
C ARG A 177 11.60 1.23 22.54
N GLY A 178 10.96 1.55 23.67
CA GLY A 178 9.87 2.54 23.75
C GLY A 178 8.51 2.04 23.23
N SER A 179 8.06 0.87 23.70
CA SER A 179 6.70 0.36 23.52
C SER A 179 5.67 1.22 24.24
#